data_AF-Q95NJ8-F1
#
_entry.id   AF-Q95NJ8-F1
#
_cell.length_a   1.000
_cell.length_b   1.000
_cell.length_c   1.000
_cell.angle_alpha   90.00
_cell.angle_beta   90.00
_cell.angle_gamma   90.00
#
_symmetry.space_group_name_H-M   'P 1'
#
loop_
_entity.id
_entity.type
_entity.pdbx_description
1 polymer ?
#
loop_
_entity_poly.entity_id
_entity_poly.type
_entity_poly.pdbx_seq_one_letter_code
_entity_poly.pdbx_strand_id
1 'polypeptide(L)' 'MKFIIVLILISVLIATIVPVNEAQTQCQSVRDCQQYCLTPDRCSYGTCYCKTTGK' A
#
# COMPACT_ATOMS: atom_id res chain seq x y z
N MET A 1 -22.79 -16.86 -27.27
CA MET A 1 -21.30 -16.79 -27.23
C MET A 1 -20.77 -15.36 -27.22
N LYS A 2 -21.14 -14.47 -28.18
CA LYS A 2 -20.66 -13.07 -28.21
C LYS A 2 -20.80 -12.29 -26.89
N PHE A 3 -21.90 -12.47 -26.16
CA PHE A 3 -22.15 -11.78 -24.89
C PHE A 3 -21.18 -12.19 -23.77
N ILE A 4 -20.76 -13.47 -23.75
CA ILE A 4 -19.81 -13.97 -22.74
C ILE A 4 -18.45 -13.29 -22.92
N ILE A 5 -18.01 -13.12 -24.16
CA ILE A 5 -16.76 -12.43 -24.49
C ILE A 5 -16.80 -10.97 -24.01
N VAL A 6 -17.93 -10.27 -24.23
CA VAL A 6 -18.10 -8.88 -23.79
C VAL A 6 -18.05 -8.76 -22.26
N LEU A 7 -18.68 -9.69 -21.53
CA LEU A 7 -18.65 -9.69 -20.06
C LEU A 7 -17.23 -9.90 -19.52
N ILE A 8 -16.44 -10.80 -20.13
CA ILE A 8 -15.04 -11.03 -19.72
C ILE A 8 -14.19 -9.77 -19.94
N LEU A 9 -14.35 -9.10 -21.09
CA LEU A 9 -13.61 -7.87 -21.39
C LEU A 9 -13.94 -6.75 -20.41
N ILE A 10 -15.23 -6.59 -20.03
CA ILE A 10 -15.65 -5.59 -19.02
C ILE A 10 -15.03 -5.91 -17.66
N SER A 11 -15.02 -7.18 -17.23
CA SER A 11 -14.41 -7.59 -15.97
C SER A 11 -12.90 -7.29 -15.92
N VAL A 12 -12.18 -7.56 -17.02
CA VAL A 12 -10.75 -7.24 -17.13
C VAL A 12 -10.53 -5.72 -17.09
N LEU A 13 -11.38 -4.96 -17.78
CA LEU A 13 -11.29 -3.50 -17.79
C LEU A 13 -11.48 -2.91 -16.39
N ILE A 14 -12.48 -3.39 -15.63
CA ILE A 14 -12.70 -2.94 -14.25
C ILE A 14 -11.49 -3.28 -13.36
N ALA A 15 -10.90 -4.47 -13.51
CA ALA A 15 -9.71 -4.86 -12.76
C ALA A 15 -8.48 -3.97 -13.05
N THR A 16 -8.37 -3.43 -14.27
CA THR A 16 -7.29 -2.48 -14.64
C THR A 16 -7.56 -1.05 -14.19
N ILE A 17 -8.83 -0.65 -14.07
CA ILE A 17 -9.21 0.72 -13.67
C ILE A 17 -9.22 0.87 -12.16
N VAL A 18 -9.56 -0.18 -11.41
CA VAL A 18 -9.42 -0.17 -9.96
C VAL A 18 -7.94 0.07 -9.67
N PRO A 19 -7.53 1.24 -9.15
CA PRO A 19 -6.20 1.36 -8.62
C PRO A 19 -6.17 0.32 -7.51
N VAL A 20 -5.33 -0.70 -7.65
CA VAL A 20 -4.94 -1.53 -6.52
C VAL A 20 -4.38 -0.51 -5.57
N ASN A 21 -5.20 -0.10 -4.60
CA ASN A 21 -4.97 1.03 -3.71
C ASN A 21 -3.56 0.81 -3.23
N GLU A 22 -2.59 1.58 -3.77
CA GLU A 22 -1.18 1.40 -3.48
C GLU A 22 -1.13 1.46 -1.98
N ALA A 23 -0.95 0.30 -1.34
CA ALA A 23 -1.31 0.13 0.05
C ALA A 23 -0.56 1.22 0.79
N GLN A 24 -1.26 2.28 1.23
CA GLN A 24 -0.65 3.59 1.43
C GLN A 24 0.53 3.42 2.35
N THR A 25 1.73 3.36 1.76
CA THR A 25 2.89 2.95 2.51
C THR A 25 3.23 4.16 3.35
N GLN A 26 3.09 4.05 4.67
CA GLN A 26 3.51 5.05 5.63
C GLN A 26 5.00 5.39 5.45
N CYS A 27 5.77 4.45 4.91
CA CYS A 27 7.18 4.63 4.64
C CYS A 27 7.66 3.81 3.43
N GLN A 28 8.63 4.36 2.71
CA GLN A 28 9.50 3.62 1.78
C GLN A 28 10.85 3.34 2.41
N SER A 29 11.24 4.15 3.39
CA SER A 29 12.49 4.08 4.15
C SER A 29 12.26 4.40 5.63
N VAL A 30 13.21 4.03 6.49
CA VAL A 30 13.16 4.37 7.92
C VAL A 30 13.07 5.88 8.16
N ARG A 31 13.60 6.70 7.24
CA ARG A 31 13.56 8.17 7.34
C ARG A 31 12.14 8.71 7.28
N ASP A 32 11.27 8.09 6.48
CA ASP A 32 9.87 8.51 6.37
C ASP A 32 9.13 8.32 7.70
N CYS A 33 9.60 7.42 8.56
CA CYS A 33 9.03 7.17 9.87
C CYS A 33 9.36 8.24 10.92
N GLN A 34 10.31 9.15 10.66
CA GLN A 34 10.68 10.22 11.60
C GLN A 34 9.52 11.18 11.87
N GLN A 35 8.58 11.32 10.94
CA GLN A 35 7.37 12.13 11.13
C GLN A 35 6.36 11.52 12.09
N TYR A 36 6.37 10.19 12.24
CA TYR A 36 5.43 9.45 13.09
C TYR A 36 6.03 9.14 14.46
N CYS A 37 7.36 9.04 14.55
CA CYS A 37 8.06 8.55 15.73
C CYS A 37 9.38 9.27 15.97
N LEU A 38 9.64 9.59 17.25
CA LEU A 38 10.92 10.17 17.69
C LEU A 38 12.11 9.23 17.39
N THR A 39 11.89 7.92 17.54
CA THR A 39 12.91 6.87 17.37
C THR A 39 12.39 5.76 16.46
N PRO A 40 12.47 5.94 15.13
CA PRO A 40 12.05 4.88 14.20
C PRO A 40 12.99 3.67 14.32
N ASP A 41 12.41 2.47 14.37
CA ASP A 41 13.14 1.20 14.43
C ASP A 41 13.41 0.68 13.01
N ARG A 42 12.33 0.48 12.24
CA ARG A 42 12.37 -0.03 10.87
C ARG A 42 11.12 0.33 10.09
N CYS A 43 11.24 0.47 8.79
CA CYS A 43 10.12 0.49 7.86
C CYS A 43 9.98 -0.90 7.26
N SER A 44 8.81 -1.52 7.34
CA SER A 44 8.57 -2.85 6.78
C SER A 44 7.14 -2.97 6.24
N TYR A 45 6.98 -3.51 5.03
CA TYR A 45 5.69 -3.63 4.34
C TYR A 45 4.91 -2.30 4.24
N GLY A 46 5.62 -1.18 4.08
CA GLY A 46 5.01 0.14 4.09
C GLY A 46 4.49 0.61 5.44
N THR A 47 4.87 -0.06 6.54
CA THR A 47 4.46 0.28 7.91
C THR A 47 5.68 0.73 8.72
N CYS A 48 5.52 1.81 9.46
CA CYS A 48 6.54 2.31 10.37
C CYS A 48 6.50 1.57 11.71
N TYR A 49 7.62 0.96 12.09
CA TYR A 49 7.83 0.38 13.42
C TYR A 49 8.75 1.29 14.21
N CYS A 50 8.34 1.60 15.43
CA CYS A 50 9.00 2.59 16.27
C CYS A 50 9.49 1.96 17.56
N LYS A 51 10.67 2.38 18.04
CA LYS A 51 11.19 1.90 19.31
C LYS A 51 10.37 2.52 20.43
N THR A 52 9.78 1.69 21.27
CA THR A 52 9.03 2.10 22.47
C THR A 52 9.93 2.55 23.63
N THR A 53 11.12 3.10 23.34
CA THR A 53 12.02 3.67 24.34
C THR A 53 11.71 5.16 24.49
N GLY A 54 10.49 5.44 24.96
CA GLY A 54 10.26 6.59 25.84
C GLY A 54 10.86 6.27 27.21
N LYS A 55 11.34 7.30 27.90
CA LYS A 55 11.89 7.21 29.26
C LYS A 55 11.01 6.41 30.22
#